data_AF-A0A7H8XMM1-F1
#
_entry.id   AF-A0A7H8XMM1-F1
#
_cell.length_a   1.000
_cell.length_b   1.000
_cell.length_c   1.000
_cell.angle_alpha   90.00
_cell.angle_beta   90.00
_cell.angle_gamma   90.00
#
_symmetry.space_group_name_H-M   'P 1'
#
loop_
_entity.id
_entity.type
_entity.pdbx_description
1 polymer ?
#
loop_
_entity_poly.entity_id
_entity_poly.type
_entity_poly.pdbx_seq_one_letter_code
_entity_poly.pdbx_strand_id
1 'polypeptide(L)'
;MSSDNQLADALRALAGHGGQGGVPAAADVRRRGDARRRRRRAASVSLAALAVVALGAGVALAGSGGPPQPVPIGPAGPTSAPAASPWPEPTSPGPDRLSPTPERTSPGPDDTASGPTGGTSAPPTGSSGPPVGDRVLSGQRQVTIVRVAAEGGVSLLDDGRLAEVDGDEGRQLFVFAPQGDGYQIRAAEPGPDGTDTCWEVRSSGSEPLRVEAAACAPDEPRQRFTVVRDGSAYAISSQSAYLQHSPTRGLILEEAGDAPVTDRFRLVDNGSAPD
;
A
#
# COMPACT_ATOMS: atom_id res chain seq x y z
N MET A 1 32.88 -19.03 -36.96
CA MET A 1 32.15 -20.29 -37.27
C MET A 1 31.81 -21.15 -36.05
N SER A 2 32.25 -20.81 -34.82
CA SER A 2 31.94 -21.62 -33.61
C SER A 2 30.63 -21.23 -32.92
N SER A 3 30.17 -19.99 -33.09
CA SER A 3 29.00 -19.45 -32.39
C SER A 3 27.67 -19.94 -32.97
N ASP A 4 27.60 -20.15 -34.28
CA ASP A 4 26.38 -20.61 -34.96
C ASP A 4 26.02 -22.06 -34.59
N ASN A 5 27.03 -22.89 -34.37
CA ASN A 5 26.84 -24.28 -33.93
C ASN A 5 26.35 -24.36 -32.48
N GLN A 6 26.82 -23.47 -31.60
CA GLN A 6 26.34 -23.42 -30.21
C GLN A 6 24.88 -22.98 -30.11
N LEU A 7 24.45 -22.03 -30.96
CA LEU A 7 23.05 -21.61 -31.00
C LEU A 7 22.15 -22.73 -31.55
N ALA A 8 22.60 -23.43 -32.59
CA ALA A 8 21.86 -24.55 -33.16
C ALA A 8 21.71 -25.72 -32.16
N ASP A 9 22.75 -26.01 -31.38
CA ASP A 9 22.70 -27.05 -30.34
C ASP A 9 21.84 -26.63 -29.14
N ALA A 10 21.88 -25.36 -28.74
CA ALA A 10 21.00 -24.83 -27.69
C ALA A 10 19.52 -24.88 -28.09
N LEU A 11 19.20 -24.54 -29.35
CA LEU A 11 17.83 -24.62 -29.87
C LEU A 11 17.35 -26.07 -30.01
N ARG A 12 18.24 -26.99 -30.41
CA ARG A 12 17.93 -28.43 -30.48
C ARG A 12 17.73 -29.05 -29.09
N ALA A 13 18.49 -28.61 -28.09
CA ALA A 13 18.29 -29.00 -26.70
C ALA A 13 16.95 -28.48 -26.14
N LEU A 14 16.56 -27.26 -26.49
CA LEU A 14 15.27 -26.67 -26.09
C LEU A 14 14.08 -27.38 -26.76
N ALA A 15 14.21 -27.73 -28.03
CA ALA A 15 13.18 -28.49 -28.77
C ALA A 15 13.01 -29.93 -28.21
N GLY A 16 14.06 -30.52 -27.65
CA GLY A 16 13.99 -31.83 -26.97
C GLY A 16 13.29 -31.81 -25.61
N HIS A 17 13.18 -30.63 -24.97
CA HIS A 17 12.56 -30.48 -23.64
C HIS A 17 11.08 -30.06 -23.66
N GLY A 18 10.52 -29.68 -24.83
CA GLY A 18 9.13 -29.24 -24.95
C GLY A 18 8.07 -30.35 -24.86
N GLY A 19 8.48 -31.63 -24.79
CA GLY A 19 7.56 -32.77 -24.92
C GLY A 19 7.11 -33.46 -23.62
N GLN A 20 7.61 -33.06 -22.44
CA GLN A 20 7.35 -33.78 -21.17
C GLN A 20 6.53 -33.02 -20.12
N GLY A 21 6.00 -31.85 -20.46
CA GLY A 21 5.10 -31.09 -19.60
C GLY A 21 3.63 -31.44 -19.85
N GLY A 22 3.20 -32.66 -19.54
CA GLY A 22 1.78 -33.00 -19.56
C GLY A 22 1.04 -32.19 -18.51
N VAL A 23 0.02 -31.43 -18.90
CA VAL A 23 -0.90 -30.76 -17.97
C VAL A 23 -1.49 -31.85 -17.07
N PRO A 24 -1.35 -31.77 -15.73
CA PRO A 24 -1.81 -32.84 -14.84
C PRO A 24 -3.30 -33.08 -15.09
N ALA A 25 -3.67 -34.33 -15.32
CA ALA A 25 -5.06 -34.69 -15.56
C ALA A 25 -5.91 -34.14 -14.41
N ALA A 26 -7.11 -33.63 -14.71
CA ALA A 26 -8.00 -33.05 -13.71
C ALA A 26 -8.29 -34.02 -12.52
N ALA A 27 -8.16 -35.33 -12.75
CA ALA A 27 -8.22 -36.35 -11.71
C ALA A 27 -7.07 -36.28 -10.71
N ASP A 28 -5.86 -35.91 -11.13
CA ASP A 28 -4.68 -35.77 -10.26
C ASP A 28 -4.71 -34.46 -9.46
N VAL A 29 -5.26 -33.40 -10.04
CA VAL A 29 -5.56 -32.15 -9.31
C VAL A 29 -6.60 -32.40 -8.22
N ARG A 30 -7.70 -33.10 -8.55
CA ARG A 30 -8.72 -33.50 -7.57
C ARG A 30 -8.15 -34.43 -6.49
N ARG A 31 -7.31 -35.41 -6.86
CA ARG A 31 -6.66 -36.32 -5.91
C ARG A 31 -5.72 -35.60 -4.93
N ARG A 32 -4.96 -34.60 -5.39
CA ARG A 32 -4.11 -33.77 -4.51
C ARG A 32 -4.94 -32.86 -3.60
N GLY A 33 -6.05 -32.31 -4.10
CA GLY A 33 -7.01 -31.54 -3.31
C GLY A 33 -7.61 -32.37 -2.17
N ASP A 34 -8.05 -33.59 -2.49
CA ASP A 34 -8.66 -34.51 -1.51
C ASP A 34 -7.66 -35.01 -0.46
N ALA A 35 -6.41 -35.26 -0.85
CA ALA A 35 -5.36 -35.63 0.10
C ALA A 35 -5.06 -34.50 1.11
N ARG A 36 -5.04 -33.23 0.65
CA ARG A 36 -4.89 -32.06 1.53
C ARG A 36 -6.09 -31.87 2.45
N ARG A 37 -7.32 -32.07 1.95
CA ARG A 37 -8.55 -31.96 2.75
C ARG A 37 -8.63 -33.02 3.86
N ARG A 38 -8.14 -34.24 3.60
CA ARG A 38 -8.06 -35.32 4.61
C ARG A 38 -7.02 -35.03 5.69
N ARG A 39 -5.86 -34.46 5.34
CA ARG A 39 -4.85 -34.05 6.33
C ARG A 39 -5.37 -32.95 7.28
N ARG A 40 -6.17 -32.01 6.78
CA ARG A 40 -6.77 -30.93 7.59
C ARG A 40 -7.82 -31.43 8.59
N ARG A 41 -8.56 -32.50 8.29
CA ARG A 41 -9.56 -33.09 9.22
C ARG A 41 -8.96 -33.91 10.36
N ALA A 42 -7.69 -34.32 10.24
CA ALA A 42 -7.00 -35.06 11.29
C ALA A 42 -6.40 -34.15 12.38
N ALA A 43 -6.30 -32.84 12.15
CA ALA A 43 -5.68 -31.88 13.07
C ALA A 43 -6.68 -31.13 13.97
N SER A 44 -7.99 -31.33 13.78
CA SER A 44 -9.06 -30.58 14.46
C SER A 44 -9.90 -31.45 15.39
N VAL A 45 -9.26 -32.29 16.20
CA VAL A 45 -9.92 -32.90 17.37
C VAL A 45 -8.89 -32.97 18.48
N SER A 46 -9.07 -32.11 19.50
CA SER A 46 -8.73 -32.29 20.93
C SER A 46 -8.08 -31.04 21.54
N LEU A 47 -8.90 -30.13 22.06
CA LEU A 47 -8.64 -29.44 23.33
C LEU A 47 -9.91 -28.68 23.75
N ALA A 48 -10.88 -29.43 24.26
CA ALA A 48 -12.02 -28.90 24.99
C ALA A 48 -12.31 -29.84 26.16
N ALA A 49 -11.72 -29.56 27.32
CA ALA A 49 -12.27 -29.87 28.64
C ALA A 49 -11.24 -29.49 29.72
N LEU A 50 -11.54 -28.45 30.51
CA LEU A 50 -11.67 -28.50 31.98
C LEU A 50 -11.54 -27.09 32.57
N ALA A 51 -12.68 -26.42 32.69
CA ALA A 51 -12.89 -25.44 33.74
C ALA A 51 -13.94 -26.03 34.69
N VAL A 52 -13.70 -25.92 36.01
CA VAL A 52 -14.67 -25.61 37.09
C VAL A 52 -14.17 -26.14 38.46
N VAL A 53 -13.86 -25.16 39.32
CA VAL A 53 -14.11 -25.06 40.78
C VAL A 53 -13.16 -25.73 41.78
N ALA A 54 -12.54 -24.89 42.63
CA ALA A 54 -12.83 -24.89 44.07
C ALA A 54 -12.41 -23.58 44.75
N LEU A 55 -13.36 -23.05 45.53
CA LEU A 55 -13.29 -21.88 46.40
C LEU A 55 -12.17 -21.98 47.47
N GLY A 56 -11.57 -20.83 47.82
CA GLY A 56 -10.75 -20.67 49.02
C GLY A 56 -10.96 -19.28 49.62
N ALA A 57 -11.47 -19.25 50.83
CA ALA A 57 -11.95 -18.08 51.57
C ALA A 57 -10.84 -17.19 52.16
N GLY A 58 -11.16 -15.90 52.37
CA GLY A 58 -10.38 -14.99 53.21
C GLY A 58 -11.18 -13.73 53.53
N VAL A 59 -11.57 -13.58 54.79
CA VAL A 59 -12.56 -12.63 55.32
C VAL A 59 -11.90 -11.49 56.11
N ALA A 60 -12.44 -10.27 55.95
CA ALA A 60 -12.47 -9.10 56.85
C ALA A 60 -11.14 -8.39 57.19
N LEU A 61 -11.06 -7.06 57.42
CA LEU A 61 -11.90 -6.22 58.28
C LEU A 61 -11.89 -4.71 57.87
N ALA A 62 -13.06 -4.10 58.07
CA ALA A 62 -13.39 -2.72 58.49
C ALA A 62 -12.39 -1.54 58.42
N GLY A 63 -12.96 -0.37 58.08
CA GLY A 63 -12.45 0.96 58.44
C GLY A 63 -13.08 2.08 57.58
N SER A 64 -14.24 2.62 57.97
CA SER A 64 -14.42 3.95 58.59
C SER A 64 -14.39 5.12 57.60
N GLY A 65 -15.52 5.82 57.49
CA GLY A 65 -15.70 6.98 56.60
C GLY A 65 -15.04 8.28 57.06
N GLY A 66 -14.98 9.23 56.13
CA GLY A 66 -14.64 10.63 56.36
C GLY A 66 -14.53 11.41 55.03
N PRO A 67 -15.15 12.60 54.90
CA PRO A 67 -15.27 13.35 53.63
C PRO A 67 -13.96 14.05 53.18
N PRO A 68 -13.84 14.45 51.89
CA PRO A 68 -12.65 15.10 51.38
C PRO A 68 -12.47 16.50 51.99
N GLN A 69 -11.35 16.72 52.68
CA GLN A 69 -10.89 18.04 53.08
C GLN A 69 -10.05 18.67 51.95
N PRO A 70 -10.21 19.98 51.69
CA PRO A 70 -9.51 20.71 50.65
C PRO A 70 -8.06 21.00 51.04
N VAL A 71 -7.14 20.86 50.07
CA VAL A 71 -5.73 21.24 50.22
C VAL A 71 -5.56 22.77 50.22
N PRO A 72 -4.66 23.32 51.06
CA PRO A 72 -4.47 24.75 51.22
C PRO A 72 -3.64 25.37 50.08
N ILE A 73 -4.07 26.57 49.67
CA ILE A 73 -3.36 27.48 48.77
C ILE A 73 -2.12 28.02 49.50
N GLY A 74 -0.93 27.63 49.03
CA GLY A 74 0.36 28.22 49.42
C GLY A 74 0.78 29.34 48.46
N PRO A 75 1.64 30.27 48.90
CA PRO A 75 1.78 31.60 48.30
C PRO A 75 2.54 31.60 46.95
N ALA A 76 2.21 32.60 46.14
CA ALA A 76 2.81 32.91 44.85
C ALA A 76 4.33 33.12 44.94
N GLY A 77 5.10 32.24 44.28
CA GLY A 77 6.50 32.45 43.95
C GLY A 77 6.64 33.11 42.56
N PRO A 78 7.68 33.93 42.34
CA PRO A 78 7.67 34.96 41.30
C PRO A 78 7.76 34.43 39.86
N THR A 79 6.95 35.05 39.02
CA THR A 79 7.05 35.16 37.56
C THR A 79 8.48 35.16 37.05
N SER A 80 8.81 34.19 36.20
CA SER A 80 9.95 34.26 35.29
C SER A 80 9.47 34.06 33.86
N ALA A 81 9.35 35.17 33.12
CA ALA A 81 9.34 35.25 31.67
C ALA A 81 9.75 36.68 31.29
N PRO A 82 10.29 36.96 30.09
CA PRO A 82 10.70 36.06 29.00
C PRO A 82 12.19 36.21 28.63
N ALA A 83 12.75 35.20 27.97
CA ALA A 83 13.99 35.38 27.19
C ALA A 83 13.66 35.14 25.71
N ALA A 84 13.35 36.23 25.02
CA ALA A 84 13.31 36.29 23.56
C ALA A 84 14.74 36.21 23.04
N SER A 85 14.99 35.33 22.06
CA SER A 85 16.23 35.34 21.27
C SER A 85 15.89 35.65 19.81
N PRO A 86 16.61 36.61 19.19
CA PRO A 86 16.20 37.24 17.93
C PRO A 86 16.57 36.44 16.67
N TRP A 87 15.65 36.50 15.69
CA TRP A 87 15.90 36.22 14.27
C TRP A 87 16.93 37.18 13.68
N PRO A 88 17.71 36.74 12.67
CA PRO A 88 18.15 37.60 11.60
C PRO A 88 17.35 37.34 10.30
N GLU A 89 16.64 38.38 9.86
CA GLU A 89 16.21 38.57 8.46
C GLU A 89 17.41 38.75 7.53
N PRO A 90 17.29 38.30 6.26
CA PRO A 90 17.93 38.98 5.15
C PRO A 90 16.90 39.75 4.32
N THR A 91 17.10 41.06 4.31
CA THR A 91 16.41 42.08 3.52
C THR A 91 16.49 41.82 2.01
N SER A 92 15.33 41.98 1.37
CA SER A 92 15.15 42.07 -0.08
C SER A 92 15.45 43.48 -0.58
N PRO A 93 16.08 43.65 -1.76
CA PRO A 93 15.88 44.83 -2.59
C PRO A 93 15.32 44.44 -3.97
N GLY A 94 14.09 44.89 -4.28
CA GLY A 94 13.74 45.32 -5.64
C GLY A 94 14.22 46.76 -5.88
N PRO A 95 14.05 47.39 -7.07
CA PRO A 95 13.09 47.08 -8.13
C PRO A 95 13.66 47.16 -9.58
N ASP A 96 12.84 46.77 -10.56
CA ASP A 96 12.62 47.40 -11.88
C ASP A 96 12.09 46.33 -12.86
N ARG A 97 10.81 46.37 -13.24
CA ARG A 97 10.26 47.14 -14.38
C ARG A 97 10.86 46.68 -15.71
N LEU A 98 10.08 45.90 -16.47
CA LEU A 98 9.59 46.25 -17.81
C LEU A 98 8.90 45.03 -18.46
N SER A 99 7.63 45.23 -18.83
CA SER A 99 6.91 44.44 -19.85
C SER A 99 7.71 44.41 -21.16
N PRO A 100 7.47 43.39 -22.01
CA PRO A 100 6.58 43.67 -23.14
C PRO A 100 5.66 42.50 -23.53
N THR A 101 4.45 42.88 -23.95
CA THR A 101 3.59 42.16 -24.91
C THR A 101 4.22 42.28 -26.32
N PRO A 102 4.12 41.26 -27.17
CA PRO A 102 3.37 41.45 -28.43
C PRO A 102 2.51 40.22 -28.75
N GLU A 103 1.22 40.42 -28.99
CA GLU A 103 0.56 40.50 -30.30
C GLU A 103 0.22 39.15 -30.95
N ARG A 104 -1.10 38.98 -31.02
CA ARG A 104 -1.88 38.11 -31.86
C ARG A 104 -1.58 38.39 -33.34
N THR A 105 -1.27 37.38 -34.13
CA THR A 105 -1.52 37.39 -35.59
C THR A 105 -1.76 35.97 -36.08
N SER A 106 -3.03 35.65 -36.39
CA SER A 106 -3.37 34.62 -37.37
C SER A 106 -3.12 35.18 -38.77
N PRO A 107 -2.76 34.30 -39.72
CA PRO A 107 -3.68 34.10 -40.85
C PRO A 107 -3.81 32.61 -41.23
N GLY A 108 -5.00 32.20 -41.64
CA GLY A 108 -5.16 31.14 -42.64
C GLY A 108 -5.68 31.78 -43.94
N PRO A 109 -6.23 31.00 -44.88
CA PRO A 109 -5.90 29.66 -45.38
C PRO A 109 -5.40 29.75 -46.85
N ASP A 110 -4.99 28.63 -47.48
CA ASP A 110 -5.22 28.35 -48.92
C ASP A 110 -4.74 26.93 -49.29
N ASP A 111 -5.74 26.05 -49.34
CA ASP A 111 -6.08 25.04 -50.35
C ASP A 111 -5.12 24.55 -51.46
N THR A 112 -5.25 23.23 -51.68
CA THR A 112 -5.26 22.48 -52.97
C THR A 112 -3.99 21.79 -53.48
N ALA A 113 -3.93 20.49 -53.13
CA ALA A 113 -3.87 19.27 -53.98
C ALA A 113 -2.82 19.11 -55.10
N SER A 114 -2.09 17.98 -55.06
CA SER A 114 -2.38 16.76 -55.86
C SER A 114 -1.23 15.74 -55.77
N GLY A 115 -1.57 14.45 -55.60
CA GLY A 115 -0.63 13.31 -55.71
C GLY A 115 -0.20 13.02 -57.17
N PRO A 116 0.49 11.89 -57.48
CA PRO A 116 0.00 10.55 -57.13
C PRO A 116 1.05 9.43 -56.84
N THR A 117 0.52 8.32 -56.31
CA THR A 117 0.88 6.89 -56.47
C THR A 117 2.23 6.32 -56.01
N GLY A 118 2.13 5.36 -55.09
CA GLY A 118 3.12 4.30 -54.86
C GLY A 118 2.85 3.57 -53.54
N GLY A 119 2.15 2.44 -53.59
CA GLY A 119 1.59 1.76 -52.42
C GLY A 119 2.61 1.12 -51.46
N THR A 120 2.17 0.87 -50.23
CA THR A 120 2.46 -0.33 -49.43
C THR A 120 1.71 -0.28 -48.10
N SER A 121 1.20 -1.42 -47.72
CA SER A 121 0.47 -1.86 -46.52
C SER A 121 0.66 -1.04 -45.22
N ALA A 122 -0.45 -0.83 -44.52
CA ALA A 122 -0.50 -0.43 -43.12
C ALA A 122 0.11 -1.49 -42.18
N PRO A 123 0.68 -1.06 -41.04
CA PRO A 123 0.60 -1.79 -39.77
C PRO A 123 -0.21 -1.00 -38.73
N PRO A 124 -0.71 -1.68 -37.67
CA PRO A 124 -1.75 -1.14 -36.80
C PRO A 124 -1.19 -0.04 -35.89
N THR A 125 -2.05 0.93 -35.58
CA THR A 125 -1.84 1.93 -34.53
C THR A 125 -1.77 1.24 -33.18
N GLY A 126 -0.58 0.78 -32.80
CA GLY A 126 -0.27 0.36 -31.44
C GLY A 126 -0.25 1.60 -30.55
N SER A 127 -1.40 1.91 -29.95
CA SER A 127 -1.48 2.87 -28.85
C SER A 127 -0.50 2.42 -27.76
N SER A 128 0.60 3.15 -27.64
CA SER A 128 1.59 2.96 -26.59
C SER A 128 0.97 3.47 -25.30
N GLY A 129 0.07 2.68 -24.73
CA GLY A 129 -0.41 2.92 -23.38
C GLY A 129 0.79 2.97 -22.43
N PRO A 130 0.71 3.74 -21.34
CA PRO A 130 1.73 3.73 -20.31
C PRO A 130 2.05 2.29 -19.91
N PRO A 131 3.30 1.97 -19.52
CA PRO A 131 3.60 0.65 -18.97
C PRO A 131 2.57 0.32 -17.89
N VAL A 132 2.12 -0.95 -17.82
CA VAL A 132 1.02 -1.41 -16.93
C VAL A 132 1.18 -0.89 -15.49
N GLY A 133 2.44 -0.68 -15.09
CA GLY A 133 2.83 0.01 -13.87
C GLY A 133 2.24 1.39 -13.61
N ASP A 134 2.28 2.26 -14.60
CA ASP A 134 1.77 3.62 -14.47
C ASP A 134 0.23 3.62 -14.48
N ARG A 135 -0.38 2.58 -15.06
CA ARG A 135 -1.82 2.41 -15.10
C ARG A 135 -2.40 2.03 -13.74
N VAL A 136 -1.76 1.16 -12.98
CA VAL A 136 -2.25 0.75 -11.65
C VAL A 136 -2.20 1.88 -10.61
N LEU A 137 -1.38 2.91 -10.85
CA LEU A 137 -1.26 4.09 -10.00
C LEU A 137 -2.10 5.28 -10.50
N SER A 138 -2.95 5.09 -11.52
CA SER A 138 -3.73 6.18 -12.12
C SER A 138 -5.00 6.57 -11.36
N GLY A 139 -5.35 5.85 -10.29
CA GLY A 139 -6.65 5.96 -9.61
C GLY A 139 -7.81 5.31 -10.36
N GLN A 140 -7.60 4.84 -11.59
CA GLN A 140 -8.65 4.26 -12.43
C GLN A 140 -8.72 2.73 -12.34
N ARG A 141 -7.79 2.11 -11.58
CA ARG A 141 -7.66 0.66 -11.45
C ARG A 141 -7.76 0.28 -9.99
N GLN A 142 -8.48 -0.81 -9.73
CA GLN A 142 -8.42 -1.50 -8.46
C GLN A 142 -7.35 -2.60 -8.52
N VAL A 143 -6.62 -2.79 -7.43
CA VAL A 143 -5.52 -3.75 -7.38
C VAL A 143 -5.53 -4.55 -6.09
N THR A 144 -5.04 -5.78 -6.16
CA THR A 144 -4.58 -6.50 -4.98
C THR A 144 -3.11 -6.16 -4.74
N ILE A 145 -2.74 -5.98 -3.47
CA ILE A 145 -1.35 -5.71 -3.07
C ILE A 145 -0.79 -7.00 -2.48
N VAL A 146 0.31 -7.51 -3.03
CA VAL A 146 0.91 -8.79 -2.61
C VAL A 146 2.40 -8.58 -2.35
N ARG A 147 2.88 -8.90 -1.16
CA ARG A 147 4.30 -8.80 -0.85
C ARG A 147 5.09 -9.81 -1.69
N VAL A 148 6.26 -9.43 -2.21
CA VAL A 148 7.04 -10.27 -3.13
C VAL A 148 7.46 -11.59 -2.47
N ALA A 149 7.81 -11.55 -1.18
CA ALA A 149 8.25 -12.72 -0.42
C ALA A 149 7.10 -13.55 0.19
N ALA A 150 5.84 -13.25 -0.15
CA ALA A 150 4.67 -13.97 0.32
C ALA A 150 3.70 -14.35 -0.80
N GLU A 151 2.84 -15.31 -0.47
CA GLU A 151 1.70 -15.70 -1.30
C GLU A 151 0.40 -15.00 -0.86
N GLY A 152 0.31 -14.60 0.41
CA GLY A 152 -0.83 -13.87 0.98
C GLY A 152 -0.95 -12.42 0.48
N GLY A 153 -2.18 -11.94 0.43
CA GLY A 153 -2.53 -10.59 0.03
C GLY A 153 -2.58 -9.64 1.22
N VAL A 154 -2.33 -8.35 0.98
CA VAL A 154 -2.63 -7.30 1.94
C VAL A 154 -4.14 -7.12 2.00
N SER A 155 -4.69 -7.02 3.21
CA SER A 155 -6.11 -6.80 3.47
C SER A 155 -6.34 -5.76 4.56
N LEU A 156 -7.38 -4.97 4.39
CA LEU A 156 -7.93 -4.10 5.43
C LEU A 156 -9.05 -4.84 6.16
N LEU A 157 -8.75 -5.31 7.37
CA LEU A 157 -9.62 -6.15 8.18
C LEU A 157 -10.81 -5.35 8.75
N ASP A 158 -11.80 -6.09 9.28
CA ASP A 158 -13.00 -5.52 9.89
C ASP A 158 -12.71 -4.75 11.19
N ASP A 159 -11.62 -5.11 11.90
CA ASP A 159 -11.14 -4.36 13.05
C ASP A 159 -10.39 -3.07 12.67
N GLY A 160 -10.33 -2.77 11.37
CA GLY A 160 -9.71 -1.59 10.79
C GLY A 160 -8.22 -1.72 10.54
N ARG A 161 -7.54 -2.79 10.96
CA ARG A 161 -6.09 -2.91 10.75
C ARG A 161 -5.75 -3.43 9.36
N LEU A 162 -4.60 -2.98 8.86
CA LEU A 162 -3.98 -3.57 7.70
C LEU A 162 -3.17 -4.82 8.08
N ALA A 163 -3.39 -5.93 7.37
CA ALA A 163 -2.71 -7.20 7.62
C ALA A 163 -2.37 -7.92 6.31
N GLU A 164 -1.49 -8.92 6.38
CA GLU A 164 -1.28 -9.91 5.32
C GLU A 164 -2.13 -11.15 5.66
N VAL A 165 -2.93 -11.62 4.69
CA VAL A 165 -3.86 -12.75 4.86
C VAL A 165 -3.72 -13.75 3.71
N ASP A 166 -3.95 -15.03 4.00
CA ASP A 166 -3.89 -16.10 3.00
C ASP A 166 -5.23 -16.32 2.25
N GLY A 167 -6.35 -15.85 2.82
CA GLY A 167 -7.70 -16.06 2.32
C GLY A 167 -8.31 -14.81 1.71
N ASP A 168 -9.63 -14.70 1.82
CA ASP A 168 -10.47 -13.59 1.35
C ASP A 168 -10.97 -12.71 2.53
N GLU A 169 -10.29 -12.77 3.67
CA GLU A 169 -10.66 -11.97 4.84
C GLU A 169 -10.46 -10.47 4.57
N GLY A 170 -11.40 -9.64 5.03
CA GLY A 170 -11.35 -8.19 4.90
C GLY A 170 -11.42 -7.70 3.46
N ARG A 171 -11.01 -6.44 3.24
CA ARG A 171 -11.03 -5.80 1.91
C ARG A 171 -9.64 -5.81 1.32
N GLN A 172 -9.49 -6.48 0.18
CA GLN A 172 -8.19 -6.75 -0.46
C GLN A 172 -7.95 -5.99 -1.76
N LEU A 173 -8.98 -5.30 -2.24
CA LEU A 173 -8.91 -4.47 -3.43
C LEU A 173 -8.71 -3.02 -3.01
N PHE A 174 -7.71 -2.38 -3.59
CA PHE A 174 -7.33 -1.01 -3.29
C PHE A 174 -7.20 -0.17 -4.56
N VAL A 175 -7.46 1.12 -4.43
CA VAL A 175 -7.28 2.12 -5.49
C VAL A 175 -6.23 3.12 -5.02
N PHE A 176 -5.19 3.31 -5.83
CA PHE A 176 -4.16 4.31 -5.61
C PHE A 176 -4.58 5.61 -6.28
N ALA A 177 -5.26 6.50 -5.55
CA ALA A 177 -5.74 7.78 -6.05
C ALA A 177 -4.62 8.83 -5.99
N PRO A 178 -4.15 9.38 -7.12
CA PRO A 178 -3.09 10.39 -7.12
C PRO A 178 -3.51 11.66 -6.39
N GLN A 179 -2.61 12.21 -5.56
CA GLN A 179 -2.83 13.42 -4.80
C GLN A 179 -1.55 14.26 -4.63
N GLY A 180 -1.44 15.33 -5.42
CA GLY A 180 -0.21 16.12 -5.51
C GLY A 180 0.97 15.24 -5.94
N ASP A 181 2.03 15.20 -5.13
CA ASP A 181 3.20 14.33 -5.31
C ASP A 181 3.08 12.90 -4.72
N GLY A 182 1.91 12.51 -4.21
CA GLY A 182 1.70 11.22 -3.57
C GLY A 182 0.38 10.57 -3.95
N TYR A 183 -0.07 9.63 -3.11
CA TYR A 183 -1.28 8.85 -3.32
C TYR A 183 -2.08 8.76 -2.02
N GLN A 184 -3.40 8.86 -2.13
CA GLN A 184 -4.31 8.33 -1.13
C GLN A 184 -4.66 6.89 -1.52
N ILE A 185 -4.55 5.94 -0.58
CA ILE A 185 -4.84 4.53 -0.84
C ILE A 185 -6.22 4.22 -0.26
N ARG A 186 -7.21 4.02 -1.13
CA ARG A 186 -8.61 3.76 -0.78
C ARG A 186 -8.92 2.27 -0.93
N ALA A 187 -9.71 1.69 -0.02
CA ALA A 187 -10.31 0.38 -0.25
C ALA A 187 -11.37 0.49 -1.37
N ALA A 188 -11.33 -0.40 -2.36
CA ALA A 188 -12.29 -0.37 -3.48
C ALA A 188 -13.72 -0.63 -3.00
N GLU A 189 -13.87 -1.46 -1.97
CA GLU A 189 -15.17 -1.72 -1.33
C GLU A 189 -15.37 -0.78 -0.13
N PRO A 190 -16.58 -0.23 0.06
CA PRO A 190 -16.92 0.57 1.23
C PRO A 190 -16.73 -0.22 2.53
N GLY A 191 -16.56 0.51 3.63
CA GLY A 191 -16.54 -0.09 4.97
C GLY A 191 -17.89 -0.57 5.46
N PRO A 192 -17.91 -1.20 6.65
CA PRO A 192 -19.14 -1.74 7.25
C PRO A 192 -20.27 -0.69 7.38
N ASP A 193 -19.89 0.57 7.59
CA ASP A 193 -20.82 1.70 7.71
C ASP A 193 -21.21 2.31 6.35
N GLY A 194 -20.81 1.67 5.24
CA GLY A 194 -21.07 2.12 3.87
C GLY A 194 -20.22 3.30 3.41
N THR A 195 -19.23 3.73 4.20
CA THR A 195 -18.35 4.86 3.87
C THR A 195 -17.08 4.40 3.17
N ASP A 196 -16.57 5.24 2.27
CA ASP A 196 -15.25 5.04 1.68
C ASP A 196 -14.19 5.08 2.78
N THR A 197 -13.30 4.08 2.75
CA THR A 197 -12.22 3.96 3.73
C THR A 197 -10.87 4.10 3.05
N CYS A 198 -10.02 4.90 3.64
CA CYS A 198 -8.65 5.14 3.21
C CYS A 198 -7.68 4.63 4.27
N TRP A 199 -6.48 4.27 3.83
CA TRP A 199 -5.38 3.95 4.70
C TRP A 199 -4.94 5.22 5.43
N GLU A 200 -4.75 5.13 6.74
CA GLU A 200 -4.17 6.19 7.55
C GLU A 200 -3.08 5.62 8.47
N VAL A 201 -1.93 6.30 8.51
CA VAL A 201 -0.85 5.96 9.42
C VAL A 201 -1.22 6.37 10.84
N ARG A 202 -1.20 5.40 11.75
CA ARG A 202 -1.46 5.58 13.18
C ARG A 202 -0.20 5.28 13.98
N SER A 203 0.08 6.15 14.95
CA SER A 203 1.08 5.93 16.00
C SER A 203 0.36 5.58 17.30
N SER A 204 0.95 4.68 18.08
CA SER A 204 0.48 4.29 19.41
C SER A 204 1.62 4.40 20.42
N GLY A 205 2.19 5.60 20.53
CA GLY A 205 3.28 5.89 21.47
C GLY A 205 4.60 5.30 20.98
N SER A 206 5.18 4.37 21.75
CA SER A 206 6.44 3.69 21.41
C SER A 206 6.28 2.50 20.47
N GLU A 207 5.04 2.15 20.12
CA GLU A 207 4.76 1.10 19.15
C GLU A 207 5.10 1.56 17.73
N PRO A 208 5.48 0.64 16.82
CA PRO A 208 5.68 0.97 15.42
C PRO A 208 4.43 1.60 14.81
N LEU A 209 4.68 2.42 13.79
CA LEU A 209 3.62 2.95 12.96
C LEU A 209 2.87 1.81 12.28
N ARG A 210 1.55 1.91 12.24
CA ARG A 210 0.66 0.95 11.59
C ARG A 210 -0.29 1.68 10.66
N VAL A 211 -0.83 0.94 9.69
CA VAL A 211 -1.90 1.46 8.84
C VAL A 211 -3.24 0.95 9.36
N GLU A 212 -4.18 1.88 9.53
CA GLU A 212 -5.55 1.59 9.92
C GLU A 212 -6.54 2.24 8.95
N ALA A 213 -7.77 1.74 8.94
CA ALA A 213 -8.88 2.30 8.20
C ALA A 213 -9.30 3.64 8.81
N ALA A 214 -9.50 4.64 7.96
CA ALA A 214 -10.08 5.91 8.33
C ALA A 214 -11.03 6.39 7.23
N ALA A 215 -11.93 7.33 7.57
CA ALA A 215 -12.68 8.05 6.55
C ALA A 215 -11.70 8.81 5.63
N CYS A 216 -11.93 8.75 4.32
CA CYS A 216 -11.07 9.42 3.36
C CYS A 216 -11.09 10.94 3.55
N ALA A 217 -9.92 11.51 3.83
CA ALA A 217 -9.70 12.94 4.04
C ALA A 217 -8.50 13.37 3.18
N PRO A 218 -8.72 14.04 2.03
CA PRO A 218 -7.64 14.41 1.12
C PRO A 218 -6.53 15.21 1.82
N ASP A 219 -6.87 16.20 2.64
CA ASP A 219 -5.85 17.06 3.25
C ASP A 219 -5.17 16.43 4.49
N GLU A 220 -5.49 15.19 4.85
CA GLU A 220 -4.89 14.49 6.01
C GLU A 220 -3.50 13.94 5.64
N PRO A 221 -2.41 14.48 6.22
CA PRO A 221 -1.05 14.07 5.84
C PRO A 221 -0.76 12.60 6.17
N ARG A 222 -1.43 12.02 7.18
CA ARG A 222 -1.28 10.60 7.54
C ARG A 222 -1.96 9.66 6.55
N GLN A 223 -2.79 10.16 5.64
CA GLN A 223 -3.38 9.39 4.55
C GLN A 223 -2.60 9.51 3.24
N ARG A 224 -1.47 10.22 3.26
CA ARG A 224 -0.62 10.44 2.09
C ARG A 224 0.52 9.42 2.06
N PHE A 225 0.59 8.70 0.95
CA PHE A 225 1.60 7.67 0.70
C PHE A 225 2.43 8.00 -0.54
N THR A 226 3.69 7.62 -0.50
CA THR A 226 4.60 7.62 -1.63
C THR A 226 4.75 6.18 -2.12
N VAL A 227 4.55 5.98 -3.42
CA VAL A 227 4.62 4.65 -4.04
C VAL A 227 5.64 4.70 -5.17
N VAL A 228 6.78 4.06 -4.97
CA VAL A 228 7.92 4.14 -5.88
C VAL A 228 8.18 2.77 -6.46
N ARG A 229 8.32 2.70 -7.79
CA ARG A 229 8.74 1.49 -8.48
C ARG A 229 10.19 1.17 -8.11
N ASP A 230 10.42 -0.07 -7.70
CA ASP A 230 11.74 -0.65 -7.49
C ASP A 230 11.82 -2.01 -8.21
N GLY A 231 12.52 -2.02 -9.35
CA GLY A 231 12.49 -3.13 -10.30
C GLY A 231 11.07 -3.41 -10.82
N SER A 232 10.59 -4.64 -10.63
CA SER A 232 9.25 -5.08 -11.04
C SER A 232 8.16 -4.85 -9.98
N ALA A 233 8.54 -4.43 -8.77
CA ALA A 233 7.65 -4.25 -7.62
C ALA A 233 7.70 -2.80 -7.13
N TYR A 234 7.06 -2.52 -6.00
CA TYR A 234 6.97 -1.19 -5.43
C TYR A 234 7.38 -1.18 -3.96
N ALA A 235 8.01 -0.09 -3.56
CA ALA A 235 8.09 0.33 -2.17
C ALA A 235 6.91 1.29 -1.89
N ILE A 236 6.24 1.07 -0.77
CA ILE A 236 5.14 1.93 -0.28
C ILE A 236 5.62 2.56 1.02
N SER A 237 5.53 3.87 1.14
CA SER A 237 5.97 4.61 2.33
C SER A 237 5.05 5.77 2.66
N SER A 238 5.17 6.28 3.89
CA SER A 238 4.61 7.55 4.32
C SER A 238 5.63 8.22 5.24
N GLN A 239 5.92 9.51 5.01
CA GLN A 239 6.88 10.28 5.82
C GLN A 239 8.24 9.58 6.02
N SER A 240 8.76 8.90 5.00
CA SER A 240 10.02 8.12 5.03
C SER A 240 9.98 6.82 5.86
N ALA A 241 8.83 6.46 6.43
CA ALA A 241 8.59 5.13 6.97
C ALA A 241 8.02 4.22 5.87
N TYR A 242 8.61 3.04 5.70
CA TYR A 242 8.27 2.10 4.63
C TYR A 242 7.45 0.94 5.16
N LEU A 243 6.44 0.52 4.41
CA LEU A 243 5.62 -0.63 4.75
C LEU A 243 6.50 -1.89 4.72
N GLN A 244 6.59 -2.60 5.85
CA GLN A 244 7.37 -3.80 6.06
C GLN A 244 6.55 -4.85 6.79
N HIS A 245 6.95 -6.12 6.65
CA HIS A 245 6.41 -7.23 7.41
C HIS A 245 7.32 -7.57 8.59
N SER A 246 6.76 -7.51 9.79
CA SER A 246 7.37 -7.99 11.03
C SER A 246 6.81 -9.37 11.42
N PRO A 247 7.64 -10.39 11.67
CA PRO A 247 7.16 -11.71 12.09
C PRO A 247 6.31 -11.72 13.36
N THR A 248 6.51 -10.74 14.25
CA THR A 248 5.80 -10.64 15.55
C THR A 248 4.68 -9.62 15.55
N ARG A 249 4.72 -8.64 14.63
CA ARG A 249 3.81 -7.48 14.63
C ARG A 249 2.97 -7.35 13.36
N GLY A 250 3.17 -8.20 12.37
CA GLY A 250 2.50 -8.12 11.07
C GLY A 250 3.01 -6.94 10.24
N LEU A 251 2.12 -6.33 9.45
CA LEU A 251 2.45 -5.17 8.63
C LEU A 251 2.63 -3.91 9.51
N ILE A 252 3.79 -3.27 9.37
CA ILE A 252 4.16 -2.03 10.06
C ILE A 252 4.82 -1.05 9.09
N LEU A 253 4.92 0.21 9.47
CA LEU A 253 5.74 1.21 8.78
C LEU A 253 7.01 1.44 9.60
N GLU A 254 8.16 1.17 8.99
CA GLU A 254 9.49 1.27 9.61
C GLU A 254 10.29 2.41 8.96
N GLU A 255 10.85 3.31 9.76
CA GLU A 255 11.66 4.43 9.25
C GLU A 255 12.95 3.94 8.59
N ALA A 256 13.25 4.46 7.40
CA ALA A 256 14.50 4.16 6.72
C ALA A 256 15.69 4.73 7.50
N GLY A 257 16.41 3.86 8.21
CA GLY A 257 17.58 4.24 9.02
C GLY A 257 17.83 3.28 10.16
N ASP A 258 16.77 2.83 10.82
CA ASP A 258 16.85 1.90 11.96
C ASP A 258 16.97 0.44 11.51
N ALA A 259 16.45 0.13 10.33
CA ALA A 259 16.53 -1.18 9.71
C ALA A 259 16.59 -1.06 8.17
N PRO A 260 17.16 -2.05 7.47
CA PRO A 260 17.09 -2.10 6.02
C PRO A 260 15.63 -2.26 5.56
N VAL A 261 15.20 -1.41 4.65
CA VAL A 261 13.89 -1.51 3.99
C VAL A 261 13.96 -2.59 2.91
N THR A 262 13.43 -3.78 3.21
CA THR A 262 13.58 -4.96 2.35
C THR A 262 12.31 -5.35 1.61
N ASP A 263 11.13 -5.11 2.20
CA ASP A 263 9.90 -5.58 1.58
C ASP A 263 9.52 -4.75 0.35
N ARG A 264 8.99 -5.48 -0.65
CA ARG A 264 8.48 -4.96 -1.91
C ARG A 264 7.14 -5.58 -2.20
N PHE A 265 6.28 -4.82 -2.88
CA PHE A 265 4.90 -5.19 -3.14
C PHE A 265 4.62 -5.22 -4.64
N ARG A 266 3.98 -6.29 -5.10
CA ARG A 266 3.37 -6.39 -6.42
C ARG A 266 1.97 -5.79 -6.34
N LEU A 267 1.65 -4.93 -7.30
CA LEU A 267 0.29 -4.42 -7.50
C LEU A 267 -0.33 -5.22 -8.64
N VAL A 268 -1.28 -6.09 -8.30
CA VAL A 268 -1.96 -6.97 -9.25
C VAL A 268 -3.24 -6.30 -9.70
N ASP A 269 -3.27 -5.86 -10.96
CA ASP A 269 -4.42 -5.23 -11.59
C ASP A 269 -5.65 -6.14 -11.60
N ASN A 270 -6.75 -5.66 -11.02
CA ASN A 270 -8.02 -6.37 -10.89
C ASN A 270 -9.17 -5.67 -11.65
N GLY A 271 -8.82 -4.83 -12.63
CA GLY A 271 -9.80 -4.16 -13.50
C GLY A 271 -10.02 -2.69 -13.14
N SER A 272 -11.14 -2.15 -13.60
CA SER A 272 -11.53 -0.77 -13.33
C SER A 272 -11.81 -0.57 -11.85
N ALA A 273 -11.42 0.59 -11.33
CA ALA A 273 -11.87 1.03 -10.01
C ALA A 273 -13.39 1.29 -10.02
N PRO A 274 -14.07 1.11 -8.88
CA PRO A 274 -15.45 1.56 -8.72
C PRO A 274 -15.52 3.10 -8.75
N ASP A 275 -16.61 3.61 -9.32
CA ASP A 275 -16.92 5.04 -9.46
C ASP A 275 -17.02 5.76 -8.11
#